data_AF-A0A1Z9IPC6-F1
#
_entry.id   AF-A0A1Z9IPC6-F1
#
_cell.length_a   1.000
_cell.length_b   1.000
_cell.length_c   1.000
_cell.angle_alpha   90.00
_cell.angle_beta   90.00
_cell.angle_gamma   90.00
#
_symmetry.space_group_name_H-M   'P 1'
#
loop_
_entity.id
_entity.type
_entity.pdbx_description
1 polymer ?
#
loop_
_entity_poly.entity_id
_entity_poly.type
_entity_poly.pdbx_seq_one_letter_code
_entity_poly.pdbx_strand_id
1 'polypeptide(L)'
;MKNFSVIIIFINLLFSDGPFTVETITEQDGLRNGPEYSGGIAYYPIDADGPLPIIVMVPGFVSPISSIEDWGPYLASHGVVTMFVNVNNIFDDPYERADALLDGLISLKLENDRINSPLFNMLNINDVAVGGWSMGGGGAQLAAQQDTSIKTVVALSAWLQNSNDSYNNNTPIIFFSGQFDNVASNNFHTNVFYNNTPNDIDKLLFEITWGNHNTVCSPYNNEEMGLKTLYMIEKYILNDATNCELLIESPADASDFSTNIECIPDLPGDLNQDFLFNIQDIVLLVDIILNNEFSEAGDLDYNGVVNILDVIQLISIILD
;
A
#
# COMPACT_ATOMS: atom_id res chain seq x y z
N MET A 1 -51.08 13.62 22.49
CA MET A 1 -50.40 12.39 22.00
C MET A 1 -49.16 12.84 21.25
N LYS A 2 -48.02 12.25 21.56
CA LYS A 2 -46.66 12.72 21.21
C LYS A 2 -46.44 12.74 19.69
N ASN A 3 -45.89 13.84 19.19
CA ASN A 3 -45.27 13.91 17.86
C ASN A 3 -44.08 12.96 17.83
N PHE A 4 -44.14 11.95 16.97
CA PHE A 4 -42.97 11.21 16.56
C PHE A 4 -42.30 11.98 15.42
N SER A 5 -41.22 12.68 15.74
CA SER A 5 -40.29 13.16 14.73
C SER A 5 -39.50 11.96 14.25
N VAL A 6 -39.79 11.47 13.05
CA VAL A 6 -38.94 10.50 12.37
C VAL A 6 -37.71 11.27 11.91
N ILE A 7 -36.60 11.10 12.64
CA ILE A 7 -35.29 11.51 12.16
C ILE A 7 -34.89 10.47 11.11
N ILE A 8 -35.03 10.85 9.84
CA ILE A 8 -34.43 10.10 8.73
C ILE A 8 -32.96 10.48 8.74
N ILE A 9 -32.13 9.62 9.34
CA ILE A 9 -30.67 9.70 9.14
C ILE A 9 -30.43 9.17 7.73
N PHE A 10 -30.17 10.07 6.78
CA PHE A 10 -29.51 9.70 5.54
C PHE A 10 -28.07 9.32 5.92
N ILE A 11 -27.81 8.02 6.07
CA ILE A 11 -26.45 7.51 5.96
C ILE A 11 -26.15 7.57 4.45
N ASN A 12 -25.57 8.68 4.01
CA ASN A 12 -24.81 8.64 2.78
C ASN A 12 -23.59 7.77 3.09
N LEU A 13 -23.60 6.52 2.64
CA LEU A 13 -22.35 5.80 2.38
C LEU A 13 -21.73 6.45 1.13
N LEU A 14 -21.16 7.64 1.34
CA LEU A 14 -20.21 8.23 0.41
C LEU A 14 -18.89 7.57 0.77
N PHE A 15 -18.35 6.75 -0.13
CA PHE A 15 -16.95 6.35 -0.08
C PHE A 15 -16.13 7.63 0.09
N SER A 16 -15.48 7.79 1.24
CA SER A 16 -14.87 9.08 1.59
C SER A 16 -13.48 9.14 0.99
N ASP A 17 -13.26 10.11 0.12
CA ASP A 17 -11.92 10.62 -0.17
C ASP A 17 -11.25 11.08 1.13
N GLY A 18 -9.93 11.14 1.11
CA GLY A 18 -9.13 11.64 2.21
C GLY A 18 -9.19 13.17 2.34
N PRO A 19 -8.50 13.73 3.34
CA PRO A 19 -8.62 15.15 3.68
C PRO A 19 -7.92 16.10 2.70
N PHE A 20 -7.02 15.60 1.86
CA PHE A 20 -6.21 16.43 0.96
C PHE A 20 -6.94 16.73 -0.35
N THR A 21 -6.80 17.98 -0.81
CA THR A 21 -7.12 18.30 -2.21
C THR A 21 -6.05 17.70 -3.12
N VAL A 22 -6.45 17.26 -4.32
CA VAL A 22 -5.55 16.57 -5.26
C VAL A 22 -5.29 17.44 -6.49
N GLU A 23 -4.04 17.48 -6.93
CA GLU A 23 -3.62 18.01 -8.23
C GLU A 23 -2.89 16.95 -9.06
N THR A 24 -2.58 17.28 -10.31
CA THR A 24 -1.89 16.37 -11.24
C THR A 24 -0.65 16.97 -11.89
N ILE A 25 0.32 16.12 -12.22
CA ILE A 25 1.44 16.43 -13.10
C ILE A 25 1.32 15.56 -14.34
N THR A 26 1.34 16.17 -15.51
CA THR A 26 1.32 15.49 -16.81
C THR A 26 2.61 15.76 -17.58
N GLU A 27 2.78 15.13 -18.75
CA GLU A 27 3.89 15.43 -19.65
C GLU A 27 3.93 16.89 -20.10
N GLN A 28 2.76 17.57 -20.16
CA GLN A 28 2.70 19.00 -20.49
C GLN A 28 3.31 19.87 -19.38
N ASP A 29 3.30 19.38 -18.15
CA ASP A 29 3.85 20.04 -16.96
C ASP A 29 5.33 19.68 -16.73
N GLY A 30 5.90 18.86 -17.62
CA GLY A 30 7.29 18.43 -17.59
C GLY A 30 7.53 17.06 -16.96
N LEU A 31 6.48 16.30 -16.62
CA LEU A 31 6.64 14.90 -16.24
C LEU A 31 7.38 14.18 -17.36
N ARG A 32 8.40 13.40 -17.00
CA ARG A 32 9.16 12.59 -17.96
C ARG A 32 8.20 11.65 -18.72
N ASN A 33 8.54 11.36 -19.97
CA ASN A 33 8.03 10.20 -20.71
C ASN A 33 9.22 9.26 -20.93
N GLY A 34 9.22 8.14 -20.23
CA GLY A 34 10.35 7.21 -20.21
C GLY A 34 10.41 6.35 -21.48
N PRO A 35 11.54 5.68 -21.78
CA PRO A 35 11.62 4.77 -22.91
C PRO A 35 10.75 3.51 -22.76
N GLU A 36 10.43 3.08 -21.54
CA GLU A 36 9.71 1.80 -21.30
C GLU A 36 8.20 1.98 -21.09
N TYR A 37 7.71 3.22 -21.07
CA TYR A 37 6.28 3.51 -20.99
C TYR A 37 5.85 4.60 -21.97
N SER A 38 4.54 4.69 -22.22
CA SER A 38 3.94 5.72 -23.08
C SER A 38 2.80 6.43 -22.38
N GLY A 39 2.99 7.71 -22.06
CA GLY A 39 2.00 8.47 -21.31
C GLY A 39 2.15 8.24 -19.82
N GLY A 40 2.33 9.33 -19.08
CA GLY A 40 2.30 9.35 -17.63
C GLY A 40 1.37 10.43 -17.07
N ILE A 41 0.75 10.14 -15.93
CA ILE A 41 0.07 11.13 -15.09
C ILE A 41 0.33 10.81 -13.63
N ALA A 42 0.72 11.80 -12.84
CA ALA A 42 0.88 11.68 -11.40
C ALA A 42 -0.19 12.50 -10.69
N TYR A 43 -0.81 11.92 -9.65
CA TYR A 43 -1.73 12.57 -8.73
C TYR A 43 -1.00 12.80 -7.40
N TYR A 44 -1.14 14.00 -6.83
CA TYR A 44 -0.49 14.34 -5.57
C TYR A 44 -1.39 15.18 -4.66
N PRO A 45 -1.26 15.03 -3.33
CA PRO A 45 -1.93 15.89 -2.36
C PRO A 45 -1.35 17.31 -2.37
N ILE A 46 -2.21 18.32 -2.22
CA ILE A 46 -1.82 19.69 -1.90
C ILE A 46 -1.76 19.85 -0.38
N ASP A 47 -0.78 20.62 0.11
CA ASP A 47 -0.60 20.96 1.53
C ASP A 47 -0.38 19.75 2.47
N ALA A 48 0.09 18.61 1.93
CA ALA A 48 0.55 17.48 2.74
C ALA A 48 2.04 17.61 3.09
N ASP A 49 2.40 17.20 4.32
CA ASP A 49 3.79 17.17 4.78
C ASP A 49 4.50 15.90 4.29
N GLY A 50 5.72 16.04 3.77
CA GLY A 50 6.55 14.93 3.28
C GLY A 50 7.57 14.40 4.31
N PRO A 51 8.29 13.31 3.99
CA PRO A 51 8.30 12.61 2.70
C PRO A 51 7.05 11.75 2.49
N LEU A 52 6.37 11.94 1.36
CA LEU A 52 5.13 11.27 0.98
C LEU A 52 5.41 9.89 0.39
N PRO A 53 4.63 8.85 0.74
CA PRO A 53 4.74 7.54 0.12
C PRO A 53 4.36 7.63 -1.35
N ILE A 54 4.99 6.81 -2.19
CA ILE A 54 4.73 6.78 -3.63
C ILE A 54 4.28 5.39 -4.10
N ILE A 55 3.36 5.37 -5.06
CA ILE A 55 2.95 4.18 -5.79
C ILE A 55 2.92 4.44 -7.30
N VAL A 56 3.43 3.50 -8.09
CA VAL A 56 3.26 3.52 -9.55
C VAL A 56 2.33 2.38 -9.97
N MET A 57 1.34 2.68 -10.80
CA MET A 57 0.33 1.74 -11.25
C MET A 57 0.24 1.63 -12.77
N VAL A 58 -0.04 0.43 -13.28
CA VAL A 58 -0.15 0.16 -14.72
C VAL A 58 -1.47 -0.60 -15.03
N PRO A 59 -2.19 -0.23 -16.10
CA PRO A 59 -3.45 -0.87 -16.48
C PRO A 59 -3.25 -2.29 -17.04
N GLY A 60 -4.33 -2.93 -17.46
CA GLY A 60 -4.34 -4.27 -18.05
C GLY A 60 -4.12 -4.32 -19.56
N PHE A 61 -4.28 -5.53 -20.13
CA PHE A 61 -4.24 -5.76 -21.58
C PHE A 61 -5.24 -4.86 -22.30
N VAL A 62 -4.85 -4.30 -23.45
CA VAL A 62 -5.69 -3.44 -24.30
C VAL A 62 -6.41 -2.28 -23.57
N SER A 63 -5.91 -1.89 -22.39
CA SER A 63 -6.56 -0.93 -21.51
C SER A 63 -5.71 0.32 -21.26
N PRO A 64 -6.31 1.52 -21.28
CA PRO A 64 -5.63 2.77 -20.94
C PRO A 64 -5.61 3.04 -19.44
N ILE A 65 -4.83 4.03 -19.00
CA ILE A 65 -4.82 4.56 -17.61
C ILE A 65 -6.23 4.79 -17.06
N SER A 66 -7.14 5.35 -17.86
CA SER A 66 -8.53 5.64 -17.47
C SER A 66 -9.35 4.40 -17.04
N SER A 67 -8.82 3.19 -17.22
CA SER A 67 -9.43 1.95 -16.70
C SER A 67 -9.24 1.74 -15.19
N ILE A 68 -8.24 2.39 -14.60
CA ILE A 68 -7.89 2.29 -13.17
C ILE A 68 -7.62 3.65 -12.51
N GLU A 69 -7.91 4.74 -13.22
CA GLU A 69 -7.52 6.10 -12.84
C GLU A 69 -8.18 6.58 -11.55
N ASP A 70 -9.33 6.02 -11.16
CA ASP A 70 -10.01 6.33 -9.89
C ASP A 70 -9.11 6.08 -8.66
N TRP A 71 -8.12 5.18 -8.76
CA TRP A 71 -7.12 4.96 -7.70
C TRP A 71 -6.23 6.19 -7.46
N GLY A 72 -5.99 7.01 -8.49
CA GLY A 72 -5.15 8.21 -8.43
C GLY A 72 -5.62 9.26 -7.43
N PRO A 73 -6.79 9.88 -7.66
CA PRO A 73 -7.33 10.88 -6.75
C PRO A 73 -7.68 10.27 -5.39
N TYR A 74 -8.13 9.01 -5.33
CA TYR A 74 -8.37 8.33 -4.06
C TYR A 74 -7.09 8.29 -3.21
N LEU A 75 -6.02 7.64 -3.69
CA LEU A 75 -4.78 7.49 -2.91
C LEU A 75 -4.10 8.85 -2.63
N ALA A 76 -4.11 9.76 -3.61
CA ALA A 76 -3.56 11.10 -3.42
C ALA A 76 -4.32 11.90 -2.37
N SER A 77 -5.64 11.79 -2.29
CA SER A 77 -6.43 12.47 -1.24
C SER A 77 -6.11 11.98 0.17
N HIS A 78 -5.53 10.78 0.30
CA HIS A 78 -5.02 10.20 1.54
C HIS A 78 -3.52 10.41 1.76
N GLY A 79 -2.85 11.23 0.94
CA GLY A 79 -1.44 11.56 1.15
C GLY A 79 -0.45 10.70 0.37
N VAL A 80 -0.92 9.82 -0.53
CA VAL A 80 -0.05 8.93 -1.32
C VAL A 80 0.11 9.46 -2.75
N VAL A 81 1.33 9.81 -3.16
CA VAL A 81 1.59 10.23 -4.53
C VAL A 81 1.46 9.02 -5.47
N THR A 82 0.52 9.10 -6.40
CA THR A 82 0.17 7.97 -7.27
C THR A 82 0.43 8.33 -8.72
N MET A 83 1.33 7.60 -9.39
CA MET A 83 1.60 7.77 -10.80
C MET A 83 1.05 6.59 -11.61
N PHE A 84 0.41 6.89 -12.73
CA PHE A 84 0.06 5.90 -13.73
C PHE A 84 0.93 6.03 -14.96
N VAL A 85 1.21 4.88 -15.58
CA VAL A 85 1.88 4.76 -16.86
C VAL A 85 1.10 3.80 -17.77
N ASN A 86 1.13 4.00 -19.10
CA ASN A 86 0.78 2.90 -20.02
C ASN A 86 2.05 2.24 -20.55
N VAL A 87 1.93 1.00 -20.97
CA VAL A 87 2.96 0.37 -21.83
C VAL A 87 3.03 1.04 -23.20
N ASN A 88 4.20 0.91 -23.85
CA ASN A 88 4.45 1.44 -25.18
C ASN A 88 3.53 0.87 -26.26
N ASN A 89 3.18 -0.41 -26.15
CA ASN A 89 2.18 -1.04 -26.98
C ASN A 89 1.14 -1.74 -26.11
N ILE A 90 -0.13 -1.44 -26.36
CA ILE A 90 -1.25 -1.86 -25.52
C ILE A 90 -1.43 -3.40 -25.46
N PHE A 91 -0.77 -4.13 -26.38
CA PHE A 91 -0.71 -5.59 -26.43
C PHE A 91 0.49 -6.20 -25.70
N ASP A 92 1.39 -5.38 -25.16
CA ASP A 92 2.57 -5.85 -24.45
C ASP A 92 2.17 -6.59 -23.17
N ASP A 93 3.02 -7.54 -22.80
CA ASP A 93 2.73 -8.58 -21.82
C ASP A 93 3.10 -8.10 -20.40
N PRO A 94 2.95 -8.94 -19.36
CA PRO A 94 3.31 -8.56 -17.99
C PRO A 94 4.78 -8.14 -17.79
N TYR A 95 5.74 -8.61 -18.59
CA TYR A 95 7.16 -8.24 -18.46
C TYR A 95 7.39 -6.79 -18.88
N GLU A 96 6.86 -6.36 -20.03
CA GLU A 96 6.96 -4.95 -20.41
C GLU A 96 6.17 -4.04 -19.47
N ARG A 97 5.10 -4.54 -18.83
CA ARG A 97 4.40 -3.79 -17.77
C ARG A 97 5.26 -3.62 -16.53
N ALA A 98 6.09 -4.60 -16.19
CA ALA A 98 7.06 -4.48 -15.11
C ALA A 98 8.10 -3.39 -15.43
N ASP A 99 8.64 -3.39 -16.65
CA ASP A 99 9.60 -2.39 -17.10
C ASP A 99 8.99 -0.98 -17.10
N ALA A 100 7.74 -0.84 -17.55
CA ALA A 100 6.99 0.41 -17.50
C ALA A 100 6.81 0.94 -16.07
N LEU A 101 6.47 0.07 -15.11
CA LEU A 101 6.35 0.44 -13.68
C LEU A 101 7.67 0.95 -13.11
N LEU A 102 8.77 0.22 -13.38
CA LEU A 102 10.11 0.60 -12.91
C LEU A 102 10.58 1.93 -13.51
N ASP A 103 10.30 2.18 -14.79
CA ASP A 103 10.62 3.44 -15.44
C ASP A 103 9.72 4.59 -14.97
N GLY A 104 8.46 4.29 -14.60
CA GLY A 104 7.59 5.23 -13.88
C GLY A 104 8.15 5.65 -12.52
N LEU A 105 8.74 4.72 -11.76
CA LEU A 105 9.43 5.04 -10.50
C LEU A 105 10.62 5.98 -10.73
N ILE A 106 11.37 5.81 -11.82
CA ILE A 106 12.43 6.74 -12.21
C ILE A 106 11.86 8.14 -12.44
N SER A 107 10.70 8.26 -13.09
CA SER A 107 10.05 9.55 -13.32
C SER A 107 9.65 10.25 -12.02
N LEU A 108 9.08 9.54 -11.03
CA LEU A 108 8.81 10.12 -9.71
C LEU A 108 10.08 10.53 -8.96
N LYS A 109 11.15 9.71 -9.02
CA LYS A 109 12.46 10.07 -8.44
C LYS A 109 13.01 11.36 -9.06
N LEU A 110 12.84 11.57 -10.37
CA LEU A 110 13.24 12.81 -11.04
C LEU A 110 12.34 13.99 -10.69
N GLU A 111 11.04 13.78 -10.45
CA GLU A 111 10.15 14.83 -9.93
C GLU A 111 10.58 15.29 -8.54
N ASN A 112 11.02 14.37 -7.68
CA ASN A 112 11.59 14.69 -6.37
C ASN A 112 12.83 15.60 -6.47
N ASP A 113 13.64 15.47 -7.53
CA ASP A 113 14.87 16.25 -7.73
C ASP A 113 14.67 17.52 -8.58
N ARG A 114 13.53 17.65 -9.25
CA ARG A 114 13.26 18.77 -10.18
C ARG A 114 12.85 20.02 -9.40
N ILE A 115 13.74 21.02 -9.36
CA ILE A 115 13.59 22.29 -8.61
C ILE A 115 12.22 22.98 -8.76
N ASN A 116 11.57 22.88 -9.93
CA ASN A 116 10.28 23.50 -10.20
C ASN A 116 9.08 22.52 -10.12
N SER A 117 9.33 21.27 -9.73
CA SER A 117 8.25 20.32 -9.47
C SER A 117 7.55 20.68 -8.16
N PRO A 118 6.21 20.57 -8.08
CA PRO A 118 5.50 20.62 -6.80
C PRO A 118 5.93 19.50 -5.85
N LEU A 119 6.60 18.46 -6.34
CA LEU A 119 7.09 17.32 -5.56
C LEU A 119 8.57 17.42 -5.16
N PHE A 120 9.21 18.57 -5.37
CA PHE A 120 10.63 18.76 -5.07
C PHE A 120 10.96 18.51 -3.58
N ASN A 121 11.78 17.48 -3.29
CA ASN A 121 12.10 16.96 -1.96
C ASN A 121 10.89 16.52 -1.12
N MET A 122 9.79 16.14 -1.76
CA MET A 122 8.56 15.75 -1.06
C MET A 122 8.34 14.24 -1.01
N LEU A 123 9.12 13.40 -1.69
CA LEU A 123 8.80 11.99 -1.89
C LEU A 123 9.70 11.05 -1.07
N ASN A 124 9.11 9.99 -0.51
CA ASN A 124 9.86 8.81 -0.09
C ASN A 124 10.25 8.01 -1.34
N ILE A 125 11.53 8.11 -1.70
CA ILE A 125 12.09 7.48 -2.90
C ILE A 125 12.84 6.17 -2.65
N ASN A 126 12.96 5.77 -1.38
CA ASN A 126 13.74 4.59 -0.96
C ASN A 126 12.85 3.38 -0.69
N ASP A 127 11.64 3.64 -0.17
CA ASP A 127 10.62 2.63 0.08
C ASP A 127 9.40 3.00 -0.76
N VAL A 128 9.11 2.18 -1.76
CA VAL A 128 8.10 2.51 -2.79
C VAL A 128 7.12 1.37 -2.98
N ALA A 129 5.93 1.69 -3.50
CA ALA A 129 4.93 0.69 -3.87
C ALA A 129 4.77 0.61 -5.39
N VAL A 130 4.33 -0.55 -5.87
CA VAL A 130 3.84 -0.71 -7.24
C VAL A 130 2.50 -1.43 -7.24
N GLY A 131 1.68 -1.16 -8.23
CA GLY A 131 0.41 -1.84 -8.40
C GLY A 131 0.01 -2.01 -9.86
N GLY A 132 -1.06 -2.73 -10.09
CA GLY A 132 -1.60 -2.83 -11.43
C GLY A 132 -2.76 -3.78 -11.54
N TRP A 133 -3.48 -3.68 -12.66
CA TRP A 133 -4.67 -4.46 -12.91
C TRP A 133 -4.48 -5.49 -14.02
N SER A 134 -5.01 -6.70 -13.84
CA SER A 134 -4.93 -7.77 -14.85
C SER A 134 -3.48 -8.09 -15.21
N MET A 135 -3.09 -8.04 -16.49
CA MET A 135 -1.67 -8.14 -16.90
C MET A 135 -0.77 -7.15 -16.15
N GLY A 136 -1.29 -5.98 -15.77
CA GLY A 136 -0.57 -5.00 -14.95
C GLY A 136 -0.32 -5.46 -13.52
N GLY A 137 -1.25 -6.22 -12.92
CA GLY A 137 -1.04 -6.82 -11.59
C GLY A 137 -0.04 -7.97 -11.62
N GLY A 138 0.07 -8.66 -12.76
CA GLY A 138 1.19 -9.56 -13.03
C GLY A 138 2.51 -8.81 -13.18
N GLY A 139 2.52 -7.72 -13.95
CA GLY A 139 3.70 -6.86 -14.12
C GLY A 139 4.18 -6.24 -12.81
N ALA A 140 3.28 -5.86 -11.90
CA ALA A 140 3.63 -5.35 -10.58
C ALA A 140 4.39 -6.36 -9.73
N GLN A 141 3.99 -7.65 -9.77
CA GLN A 141 4.74 -8.73 -9.13
C GLN A 141 6.14 -8.88 -9.75
N LEU A 142 6.22 -8.88 -11.08
CA LEU A 142 7.48 -9.00 -11.81
C LEU A 142 8.41 -7.79 -11.58
N ALA A 143 7.88 -6.59 -11.39
CA ALA A 143 8.66 -5.40 -11.06
C ALA A 143 9.30 -5.53 -9.67
N ALA A 144 8.53 -5.99 -8.68
CA ALA A 144 9.03 -6.22 -7.31
C ALA A 144 10.13 -7.27 -7.23
N GLN A 145 10.16 -8.23 -8.16
CA GLN A 145 11.25 -9.22 -8.27
C GLN A 145 12.57 -8.60 -8.79
N GLN A 146 12.53 -7.42 -9.41
CA GLN A 146 13.66 -6.76 -10.06
C GLN A 146 14.24 -5.58 -9.25
N ASP A 147 13.41 -4.91 -8.44
CA ASP A 147 13.81 -3.73 -7.66
C ASP A 147 13.48 -3.90 -6.17
N THR A 148 14.52 -4.00 -5.33
CA THR A 148 14.39 -4.19 -3.88
C THR A 148 13.97 -2.94 -3.11
N SER A 149 13.87 -1.77 -3.77
CA SER A 149 13.25 -0.58 -3.19
C SER A 149 11.72 -0.69 -3.11
N ILE A 150 11.12 -1.61 -3.88
CA ILE A 150 9.69 -1.90 -3.79
C ILE A 150 9.43 -2.68 -2.49
N LYS A 151 8.65 -2.09 -1.58
CA LYS A 151 8.32 -2.66 -0.27
C LYS A 151 6.91 -3.24 -0.19
N THR A 152 6.03 -2.90 -1.11
CA THR A 152 4.71 -3.52 -1.20
C THR A 152 4.16 -3.55 -2.63
N VAL A 153 3.37 -4.58 -2.94
CA VAL A 153 2.70 -4.77 -4.22
C VAL A 153 1.19 -4.78 -4.05
N VAL A 154 0.49 -4.00 -4.87
CA VAL A 154 -0.99 -3.98 -4.96
C VAL A 154 -1.44 -4.68 -6.24
N ALA A 155 -1.77 -5.97 -6.12
CA ALA A 155 -2.12 -6.82 -7.26
C ALA A 155 -3.65 -6.88 -7.45
N LEU A 156 -4.17 -6.17 -8.47
CA LEU A 156 -5.60 -6.07 -8.76
C LEU A 156 -6.00 -7.09 -9.85
N SER A 157 -6.79 -8.11 -9.52
CA SER A 157 -7.22 -9.20 -10.41
C SER A 157 -6.07 -9.69 -11.31
N ALA A 158 -4.91 -9.94 -10.70
CA ALA A 158 -3.65 -10.09 -11.41
C ALA A 158 -3.68 -11.23 -12.43
N TRP A 159 -2.98 -11.03 -13.55
CA TRP A 159 -2.86 -12.01 -14.61
C TRP A 159 -1.40 -12.20 -15.02
N LEU A 160 -0.97 -13.46 -15.16
CA LEU A 160 0.32 -13.86 -15.74
C LEU A 160 0.07 -14.97 -16.77
N GLN A 161 0.88 -14.98 -17.84
CA GLN A 161 0.80 -16.02 -18.87
C GLN A 161 1.31 -17.37 -18.34
N ASN A 162 2.37 -17.31 -17.53
CA ASN A 162 2.96 -18.45 -16.84
C ASN A 162 2.88 -18.20 -15.33
N SER A 163 2.04 -18.97 -14.63
CA SER A 163 1.86 -18.79 -13.19
C SER A 163 3.13 -19.08 -12.38
N ASN A 164 4.09 -19.84 -12.93
CA ASN A 164 5.37 -20.08 -12.27
C ASN A 164 6.20 -18.79 -12.08
N ASP A 165 5.90 -17.74 -12.84
CA ASP A 165 6.62 -16.48 -12.71
C ASP A 165 6.32 -15.79 -11.35
N SER A 166 5.27 -16.22 -10.63
CA SER A 166 4.94 -15.74 -9.27
C SER A 166 5.74 -16.39 -8.13
N TYR A 167 6.54 -17.43 -8.38
CA TYR A 167 7.27 -18.13 -7.29
C TYR A 167 8.38 -17.31 -6.63
N ASN A 168 8.89 -16.28 -7.31
CA ASN A 168 10.01 -15.47 -6.82
C ASN A 168 9.54 -14.20 -6.10
N ASN A 169 8.27 -14.09 -5.74
CA ASN A 169 7.74 -12.94 -5.01
C ASN A 169 8.36 -12.91 -3.60
N ASN A 170 9.21 -11.92 -3.33
CA ASN A 170 9.91 -11.73 -2.05
C ASN A 170 9.56 -10.39 -1.39
N THR A 171 8.44 -9.79 -1.80
CA THR A 171 7.98 -8.47 -1.37
C THR A 171 6.57 -8.61 -0.80
N PRO A 172 6.24 -7.94 0.31
CA PRO A 172 4.89 -7.90 0.83
C PRO A 172 3.85 -7.59 -0.25
N ILE A 173 2.75 -8.32 -0.27
CA ILE A 173 1.79 -8.24 -1.37
C ILE A 173 0.34 -8.39 -0.92
N ILE A 174 -0.52 -7.50 -1.42
CA ILE A 174 -1.96 -7.62 -1.30
C ILE A 174 -2.58 -7.98 -2.66
N PHE A 175 -3.38 -9.03 -2.68
CA PHE A 175 -4.13 -9.50 -3.82
C PHE A 175 -5.60 -9.16 -3.64
N PHE A 176 -6.14 -8.40 -4.57
CA PHE A 176 -7.58 -8.16 -4.67
C PHE A 176 -8.14 -8.87 -5.89
N SER A 177 -9.32 -9.48 -5.77
CA SER A 177 -9.99 -10.10 -6.92
C SER A 177 -11.51 -10.09 -6.77
N GLY A 178 -12.22 -10.33 -7.86
CA GLY A 178 -13.66 -10.61 -7.83
C GLY A 178 -13.94 -12.11 -7.81
N GLN A 179 -14.92 -12.55 -7.00
CA GLN A 179 -15.33 -13.95 -6.91
C GLN A 179 -15.65 -14.62 -8.25
N PHE A 180 -16.28 -13.87 -9.17
CA PHE A 180 -16.70 -14.34 -10.50
C PHE A 180 -15.82 -13.76 -11.61
N ASP A 181 -14.52 -13.57 -11.35
CA ASP A 181 -13.56 -13.22 -12.38
C ASP A 181 -13.50 -14.29 -13.49
N ASN A 182 -13.98 -13.93 -14.68
CA ASN A 182 -14.03 -14.80 -15.86
C ASN A 182 -12.93 -14.48 -16.89
N VAL A 183 -12.01 -13.57 -16.58
CA VAL A 183 -10.87 -13.19 -17.42
C VAL A 183 -9.58 -13.74 -16.82
N ALA A 184 -9.33 -13.42 -15.55
CA ALA A 184 -8.22 -13.92 -14.75
C ALA A 184 -8.77 -14.77 -13.60
N SER A 185 -9.44 -15.88 -13.94
CA SER A 185 -10.12 -16.71 -12.96
C SER A 185 -9.21 -17.12 -11.80
N ASN A 186 -9.63 -16.85 -10.56
CA ASN A 186 -8.81 -16.95 -9.36
C ASN A 186 -8.09 -18.30 -9.21
N ASN A 187 -8.75 -19.41 -9.56
CA ASN A 187 -8.17 -20.76 -9.52
C ASN A 187 -6.98 -21.01 -10.45
N PHE A 188 -6.74 -20.13 -11.43
CA PHE A 188 -5.60 -20.18 -12.35
C PHE A 188 -4.64 -19.00 -12.16
N HIS A 189 -5.05 -17.97 -11.43
CA HIS A 189 -4.38 -16.70 -11.31
C HIS A 189 -4.22 -16.28 -9.85
N THR A 190 -5.05 -15.37 -9.33
CA THR A 190 -4.92 -14.78 -7.98
C THR A 190 -4.62 -15.81 -6.88
N ASN A 191 -5.40 -16.89 -6.78
CA ASN A 191 -5.21 -17.91 -5.73
C ASN A 191 -3.93 -18.72 -5.97
N VAL A 192 -3.55 -18.92 -7.23
CA VAL A 192 -2.27 -19.57 -7.57
C VAL A 192 -1.10 -18.68 -7.15
N PHE A 193 -1.17 -17.38 -7.41
CA PHE A 193 -0.10 -16.43 -7.07
C PHE A 193 0.05 -16.25 -5.56
N TYR A 194 -1.07 -16.16 -4.84
CA TYR A 194 -1.08 -16.14 -3.37
C TYR A 194 -0.45 -17.42 -2.77
N ASN A 195 -0.78 -18.59 -3.34
CA ASN A 195 -0.21 -19.86 -2.88
C ASN A 195 1.26 -20.04 -3.25
N ASN A 196 1.70 -19.47 -4.38
CA ASN A 196 3.09 -19.51 -4.83
C ASN A 196 3.99 -18.53 -4.07
N THR A 197 3.43 -17.43 -3.54
CA THR A 197 4.15 -16.49 -2.69
C THR A 197 4.59 -17.22 -1.41
N PRO A 198 5.90 -17.23 -1.05
CA PRO A 198 6.39 -17.92 0.14
C PRO A 198 5.67 -17.49 1.44
N ASN A 199 5.60 -18.37 2.43
CA ASN A 199 4.87 -18.09 3.68
C ASN A 199 5.66 -17.23 4.68
N ASP A 200 6.96 -17.03 4.45
CA ASP A 200 7.82 -16.08 5.16
C ASP A 200 7.77 -14.67 4.55
N ILE A 201 6.99 -14.49 3.48
CA ILE A 201 6.67 -13.19 2.89
C ILE A 201 5.25 -12.83 3.26
N ASP A 202 5.07 -11.62 3.79
CA ASP A 202 3.77 -11.08 4.15
C ASP A 202 2.85 -10.98 2.93
N LYS A 203 1.67 -11.60 3.03
CA LYS A 203 0.69 -11.65 1.95
C LYS A 203 -0.73 -11.60 2.47
N LEU A 204 -1.58 -10.94 1.70
CA LEU A 204 -3.02 -10.86 1.95
C LEU A 204 -3.77 -11.14 0.66
N LEU A 205 -4.80 -11.98 0.74
CA LEU A 205 -5.80 -12.22 -0.30
C LEU A 205 -7.13 -11.67 0.19
N PHE A 206 -7.76 -10.82 -0.60
CA PHE A 206 -9.13 -10.37 -0.42
C PHE A 206 -9.91 -10.55 -1.73
N GLU A 207 -10.71 -11.62 -1.78
CA GLU A 207 -11.67 -11.88 -2.87
C GLU A 207 -13.02 -11.25 -2.51
N ILE A 208 -13.49 -10.31 -3.34
CA ILE A 208 -14.74 -9.57 -3.14
C ILE A 208 -15.93 -10.40 -3.64
N THR A 209 -16.90 -10.63 -2.75
CA THR A 209 -18.10 -11.41 -3.03
C THR A 209 -18.88 -10.79 -4.19
N TRP A 210 -19.37 -11.61 -5.11
CA TRP A 210 -20.08 -11.19 -6.33
C TRP A 210 -19.26 -10.33 -7.32
N GLY A 211 -17.99 -10.03 -7.02
CA GLY A 211 -17.13 -9.23 -7.88
C GLY A 211 -16.78 -9.93 -9.20
N ASN A 212 -16.45 -9.15 -10.23
CA ASN A 212 -15.91 -9.62 -11.51
C ASN A 212 -14.50 -9.04 -11.74
N HIS A 213 -13.92 -9.29 -12.92
CA HIS A 213 -12.55 -8.85 -13.25
C HIS A 213 -12.29 -7.35 -13.02
N ASN A 214 -13.31 -6.50 -13.25
CA ASN A 214 -13.21 -5.04 -13.15
C ASN A 214 -13.63 -4.49 -11.78
N THR A 215 -14.09 -5.34 -10.85
CA THR A 215 -14.52 -4.87 -9.52
C THR A 215 -13.40 -4.10 -8.82
N VAL A 216 -12.15 -4.50 -9.03
CA VAL A 216 -10.96 -3.91 -8.43
C VAL A 216 -10.41 -2.67 -9.18
N CYS A 217 -11.01 -2.29 -10.31
CA CYS A 217 -10.55 -1.15 -11.12
C CYS A 217 -10.75 0.21 -10.44
N SER A 218 -11.60 0.29 -9.43
CA SER A 218 -11.91 1.54 -8.71
C SER A 218 -12.01 1.26 -7.22
N PRO A 219 -11.32 2.03 -6.35
CA PRO A 219 -11.44 1.89 -4.90
C PRO A 219 -12.88 2.17 -4.41
N TYR A 220 -13.67 2.92 -5.19
CA TYR A 220 -15.06 3.22 -4.87
C TYR A 220 -16.03 2.07 -5.14
N ASN A 221 -15.57 0.96 -5.72
CA ASN A 221 -16.39 -0.25 -5.84
C ASN A 221 -16.45 -1.05 -4.53
N ASN A 222 -15.48 -0.86 -3.62
CA ASN A 222 -15.39 -1.55 -2.34
C ASN A 222 -14.51 -0.74 -1.37
N GLU A 223 -15.10 -0.22 -0.28
CA GLU A 223 -14.44 0.70 0.66
C GLU A 223 -13.26 0.03 1.37
N GLU A 224 -13.46 -1.21 1.81
CA GLU A 224 -12.45 -2.03 2.50
C GLU A 224 -11.22 -2.30 1.63
N MET A 225 -11.40 -2.45 0.31
CA MET A 225 -10.29 -2.61 -0.65
C MET A 225 -9.44 -1.34 -0.73
N GLY A 226 -10.08 -0.16 -0.79
CA GLY A 226 -9.39 1.12 -0.74
C GLY A 226 -8.60 1.28 0.56
N LEU A 227 -9.28 1.08 1.71
CA LEU A 227 -8.69 1.23 3.04
C LEU A 227 -7.52 0.25 3.26
N LYS A 228 -7.66 -1.02 2.89
CA LYS A 228 -6.57 -2.01 3.02
C LYS A 228 -5.38 -1.68 2.14
N THR A 229 -5.59 -1.03 1.00
CA THR A 229 -4.47 -0.52 0.19
C THR A 229 -3.70 0.56 0.95
N LEU A 230 -4.41 1.48 1.61
CA LEU A 230 -3.78 2.50 2.47
C LEU A 230 -3.03 1.85 3.63
N TYR A 231 -3.63 0.89 4.34
CA TYR A 231 -2.99 0.23 5.48
C TYR A 231 -1.77 -0.60 5.08
N MET A 232 -1.75 -1.20 3.88
CA MET A 232 -0.54 -1.81 3.32
C MET A 232 0.56 -0.77 3.09
N ILE A 233 0.22 0.42 2.58
CA ILE A 233 1.19 1.49 2.35
C ILE A 233 1.70 2.04 3.68
N GLU A 234 0.83 2.27 4.66
CA GLU A 234 1.19 2.68 6.02
C GLU A 234 2.20 1.71 6.63
N LYS A 235 1.88 0.40 6.67
CA LYS A 235 2.74 -0.61 7.29
C LYS A 235 4.10 -0.74 6.60
N TYR A 236 4.13 -0.84 5.26
CA TYR A 236 5.36 -1.23 4.55
C TYR A 236 6.15 -0.07 3.92
N ILE A 237 5.53 1.10 3.75
CA ILE A 237 6.22 2.29 3.22
C ILE A 237 6.50 3.30 4.33
N LEU A 238 5.53 3.52 5.22
CA LEU A 238 5.65 4.49 6.30
C LEU A 238 6.16 3.87 7.61
N ASN A 239 6.24 2.54 7.68
CA ASN A 239 6.50 1.78 8.91
C ASN A 239 5.51 2.17 10.03
N ASP A 240 4.28 2.48 9.67
CA ASP A 240 3.22 2.85 10.61
C ASP A 240 2.27 1.65 10.80
N ALA A 241 2.30 1.06 11.99
CA ALA A 241 1.47 -0.07 12.37
C ALA A 241 0.12 0.33 12.98
N THR A 242 -0.21 1.63 13.07
CA THR A 242 -1.42 2.15 13.75
C THR A 242 -2.70 1.47 13.28
N ASN A 243 -2.85 1.25 11.97
CA ASN A 243 -4.03 0.61 11.38
C ASN A 243 -3.80 -0.86 10.99
N CYS A 244 -2.73 -1.50 11.47
CA CYS A 244 -2.40 -2.86 11.06
C CYS A 244 -3.52 -3.85 11.41
N GLU A 245 -4.13 -3.77 12.60
CA GLU A 245 -5.25 -4.66 12.95
C GLU A 245 -6.42 -4.56 11.95
N LEU A 246 -6.68 -3.36 11.44
CA LEU A 246 -7.70 -3.12 10.41
C LEU A 246 -7.29 -3.67 9.03
N LEU A 247 -5.99 -3.76 8.75
CA LEU A 247 -5.48 -4.43 7.55
C LEU A 247 -5.84 -5.92 7.55
N ILE A 248 -5.69 -6.61 8.68
CA ILE A 248 -5.92 -8.06 8.79
C ILE A 248 -7.34 -8.44 9.21
N GLU A 249 -8.20 -7.49 9.55
CA GLU A 249 -9.63 -7.75 9.81
C GLU A 249 -10.35 -8.16 8.52
N SER A 250 -11.00 -9.33 8.51
CA SER A 250 -11.73 -9.82 7.33
C SER A 250 -12.97 -8.97 7.04
N PRO A 251 -13.10 -8.36 5.85
CA PRO A 251 -14.30 -7.64 5.43
C PRO A 251 -15.54 -8.52 5.40
N ALA A 252 -16.70 -7.94 5.70
CA ALA A 252 -17.97 -8.65 5.68
C ALA A 252 -18.40 -9.13 4.28
N ASP A 253 -17.88 -8.49 3.23
CA ASP A 253 -18.14 -8.82 1.83
C ASP A 253 -16.98 -9.57 1.16
N ALA A 254 -16.06 -10.13 1.94
CA ALA A 254 -15.08 -11.08 1.44
C ALA A 254 -15.72 -12.47 1.22
N SER A 255 -15.59 -13.01 0.00
CA SER A 255 -15.91 -14.42 -0.29
C SER A 255 -14.75 -15.35 0.03
N ASP A 256 -13.52 -14.81 0.01
CA ASP A 256 -12.31 -15.41 0.57
C ASP A 256 -11.43 -14.29 1.14
N PHE A 257 -10.90 -14.50 2.34
CA PHE A 257 -9.96 -13.60 2.99
C PHE A 257 -8.92 -14.44 3.71
N SER A 258 -7.66 -14.31 3.29
CA SER A 258 -6.56 -15.11 3.81
C SER A 258 -5.32 -14.25 3.94
N THR A 259 -4.62 -14.34 5.08
CA THR A 259 -3.37 -13.60 5.28
C THR A 259 -2.45 -14.31 6.26
N ASN A 260 -1.14 -14.11 6.12
CA ASN A 260 -0.11 -14.43 7.11
C ASN A 260 0.53 -13.15 7.69
N ILE A 261 0.00 -11.97 7.38
CA ILE A 261 0.49 -10.71 7.93
C ILE A 261 0.26 -10.74 9.43
N GLU A 262 1.33 -10.53 10.18
CA GLU A 262 1.25 -10.35 11.62
C GLU A 262 1.26 -8.86 11.96
N CYS A 263 0.22 -8.44 12.67
CA CYS A 263 0.15 -7.16 13.33
C CYS A 263 0.58 -7.40 14.76
N ILE A 264 1.88 -7.34 14.98
CA ILE A 264 2.39 -7.19 16.33
C ILE A 264 2.15 -5.72 16.65
N PRO A 265 1.23 -5.37 17.56
CA PRO A 265 1.18 -4.00 18.04
C PRO A 265 2.57 -3.66 18.60
N ASP A 266 3.20 -2.61 18.08
CA ASP A 266 4.30 -1.95 18.78
C ASP A 266 3.69 -1.39 20.06
N LEU A 267 3.68 -2.21 21.12
CA LEU A 267 3.29 -1.82 22.45
C LEU A 267 4.46 -1.03 23.00
N PRO A 268 4.34 0.30 23.18
CA PRO A 268 5.41 1.08 23.77
C PRO A 268 5.72 0.48 25.13
N GLY A 269 6.98 0.09 25.34
CA GLY A 269 7.46 -0.60 26.53
C GLY A 269 7.58 -2.12 26.43
N ASP A 270 7.06 -2.77 25.39
CA ASP A 270 7.28 -4.20 25.09
C ASP A 270 8.46 -4.34 24.12
N LEU A 271 9.66 -4.51 24.65
CA LEU A 271 10.88 -4.46 23.84
C LEU A 271 11.29 -5.81 23.28
N ASN A 272 10.75 -6.90 23.83
CA ASN A 272 10.99 -8.25 23.32
C ASN A 272 9.80 -8.81 22.52
N GLN A 273 8.75 -8.01 22.34
CA GLN A 273 7.54 -8.34 21.57
C GLN A 273 6.85 -9.63 22.08
N ASP A 274 6.87 -9.83 23.40
CA ASP A 274 6.22 -10.99 24.04
C ASP A 274 4.83 -10.68 24.62
N PHE A 275 4.35 -9.44 24.43
CA PHE A 275 3.09 -8.89 24.91
C PHE A 275 2.98 -8.75 26.43
N LEU A 276 4.09 -8.85 27.17
CA LEU A 276 4.12 -8.72 28.63
C LEU A 276 5.12 -7.66 29.07
N PHE A 277 4.64 -6.54 29.60
CA PHE A 277 5.52 -5.57 30.27
C PHE A 277 6.15 -6.20 31.51
N ASN A 278 7.46 -6.44 31.47
CA ASN A 278 8.16 -7.08 32.57
C ASN A 278 9.64 -6.63 32.69
N ILE A 279 10.38 -7.28 33.59
CA ILE A 279 11.77 -6.92 33.87
C ILE A 279 12.69 -7.11 32.66
N GLN A 280 12.33 -8.00 31.73
CA GLN A 280 13.09 -8.25 30.51
C GLN A 280 13.07 -7.00 29.60
N ASP A 281 11.94 -6.31 29.51
CA ASP A 281 11.82 -5.06 28.73
C ASP A 281 12.64 -3.93 29.34
N ILE A 282 12.64 -3.82 30.67
CA ILE A 282 13.50 -2.86 31.38
C ILE A 282 14.97 -3.14 31.06
N VAL A 283 15.40 -4.41 31.07
CA VAL A 283 16.79 -4.77 30.78
C VAL A 283 17.16 -4.40 29.34
N LEU A 284 16.28 -4.66 28.36
CA LEU A 284 16.49 -4.29 26.98
C LEU A 284 16.54 -2.77 26.79
N LEU A 285 15.64 -2.04 27.44
CA LEU A 285 15.57 -0.58 27.36
C LEU A 285 16.83 0.06 27.94
N VAL A 286 17.36 -0.49 29.04
CA VAL A 286 18.65 -0.05 29.61
C VAL A 286 19.81 -0.37 28.68
N ASP A 287 19.82 -1.52 28.00
CA ASP A 287 20.86 -1.87 27.03
C ASP A 287 20.87 -0.91 25.83
N ILE A 288 19.70 -0.58 25.29
CA ILE A 288 19.53 0.43 24.23
C ILE A 288 20.13 1.78 24.65
N ILE A 289 19.82 2.24 25.87
CA ILE A 289 20.37 3.50 26.42
C ILE A 289 21.90 3.42 26.56
N LEU A 290 22.43 2.30 27.08
CA LEU A 290 23.87 2.13 27.30
C LEU A 290 24.66 2.05 26.00
N ASN A 291 24.06 1.51 24.94
CA ASN A 291 24.65 1.43 23.60
C ASN A 291 24.36 2.68 22.75
N ASN A 292 23.59 3.64 23.28
CA ASN A 292 23.17 4.85 22.59
C ASN A 292 22.44 4.54 21.26
N GLU A 293 21.58 3.51 21.32
CA GLU A 293 20.69 3.09 20.25
C GLU A 293 19.31 3.76 20.41
N PHE A 294 18.52 3.78 19.34
CA PHE A 294 17.14 4.26 19.37
C PHE A 294 16.19 3.10 19.14
N SER A 295 15.09 3.07 19.90
CA SER A 295 13.99 2.14 19.75
C SER A 295 12.69 2.91 19.92
N GLU A 296 11.79 2.78 18.96
CA GLU A 296 10.49 3.44 18.97
C GLU A 296 9.61 2.91 20.11
N ALA A 297 9.60 1.58 20.31
CA ALA A 297 8.98 0.97 21.49
C ALA A 297 9.65 1.40 22.82
N GLY A 298 10.88 1.89 22.78
CA GLY A 298 11.62 2.40 23.93
C GLY A 298 11.41 3.88 24.24
N ASP A 299 10.85 4.68 23.32
CA ASP A 299 10.56 6.11 23.51
C ASP A 299 9.14 6.31 24.03
N LEU A 300 8.97 6.19 25.35
CA LEU A 300 7.67 6.14 26.00
C LEU A 300 6.99 7.51 26.13
N ASP A 301 7.75 8.61 26.06
CA ASP A 301 7.20 9.97 26.04
C ASP A 301 7.19 10.63 24.66
N TYR A 302 7.58 9.90 23.62
CA TYR A 302 7.56 10.33 22.21
C TYR A 302 8.35 11.62 21.96
N ASN A 303 9.45 11.83 22.69
CA ASN A 303 10.28 13.02 22.55
C ASN A 303 11.42 12.84 21.51
N GLY A 304 11.54 11.64 20.93
CA GLY A 304 12.57 11.25 19.98
C GLY A 304 13.91 10.85 20.64
N VAL A 305 13.93 10.63 21.96
CA VAL A 305 15.15 10.32 22.74
C VAL A 305 14.86 9.28 23.82
N VAL A 306 15.36 8.06 23.59
CA VAL A 306 15.33 6.99 24.60
C VAL A 306 16.35 7.26 25.71
N ASN A 307 15.87 7.46 26.93
CA ASN A 307 16.68 7.78 28.10
C ASN A 307 16.07 7.23 29.41
N ILE A 308 16.65 7.62 30.55
CA ILE A 308 16.23 7.10 31.86
C ILE A 308 14.78 7.45 32.22
N LEU A 309 14.20 8.49 31.62
CA LEU A 309 12.80 8.86 31.83
C LEU A 309 11.84 7.81 31.24
N ASP A 310 12.20 7.19 30.12
CA ASP A 310 11.43 6.08 29.54
C ASP A 310 11.47 4.86 30.45
N VAL A 311 12.64 4.53 31.00
CA VAL A 311 12.76 3.44 31.99
C VAL A 311 11.84 3.65 33.19
N ILE A 312 11.73 4.89 33.69
CA ILE A 312 10.84 5.21 34.81
C ILE A 312 9.37 5.00 34.41
N GLN A 313 8.99 5.37 33.19
CA GLN A 313 7.63 5.18 32.69
C GLN A 313 7.30 3.69 32.52
N LEU A 314 8.22 2.92 31.96
CA LEU A 314 8.05 1.47 31.82
C LEU A 314 7.87 0.80 33.18
N ILE A 315 8.67 1.18 34.18
CA ILE A 315 8.50 0.69 35.55
C ILE A 315 7.13 1.07 36.12
N SER A 316 6.63 2.28 35.83
CA SER A 316 5.30 2.69 36.27
C SER A 316 4.21 1.81 35.65
N ILE A 317 4.31 1.51 34.35
CA ILE A 317 3.39 0.63 33.62
C ILE A 317 3.38 -0.79 34.23
N ILE A 318 4.55 -1.32 34.59
CA ILE A 318 4.70 -2.67 35.15
C ILE A 318 4.11 -2.78 36.57
N LEU A 319 4.11 -1.68 37.33
CA LEU A 319 3.70 -1.67 38.74
C LEU A 319 2.21 -1.36 38.96
N ASP A 320 1.51 -0.86 37.95
CA ASP A 320 0.05 -0.60 37.98
C ASP A 320 -0.78 -1.86 37.68
#